data_AF-V4J5B3-F1
#
_entry.id   AF-V4J5B3-F1
#
_cell.length_a   1.000
_cell.length_b   1.000
_cell.length_c   1.000
_cell.angle_alpha   90.00
_cell.angle_beta   90.00
_cell.angle_gamma   90.00
#
_symmetry.space_group_name_H-M   'P 1'
#
loop_
_entity.id
_entity.type
_entity.pdbx_description
1 polymer ?
#
loop_
_entity_poly.entity_id
_entity_poly.type
_entity_poly.pdbx_seq_one_letter_code
_entity_poly.pdbx_strand_id
1 'polypeptide(L)'
;MTLRCLDAHSHLGTLVFDDWPHHAIRHYEVGLRIGELSLGDHFTGVLAWGFINNRPFLRCMHGYGLCLWRLGRFDEAAQIFEKMLWLNPSDNQGVRFLIDEVKKKTAWKDREVE
;
A
#
# COMPACT_ATOMS: atom_id res chain seq x y z
N MET A 1 5.62 20.27 1.86
CA MET A 1 6.65 19.46 2.56
C MET A 1 6.32 17.96 2.56
N THR A 2 5.04 17.59 2.48
CA THR A 2 4.52 16.22 2.67
C THR A 2 4.91 15.18 1.62
N LEU A 3 5.04 15.57 0.35
CA LEU A 3 5.32 14.64 -0.75
C LEU A 3 6.70 13.96 -0.63
N ARG A 4 7.74 14.71 -0.20
CA ARG A 4 9.09 14.17 -0.01
C ARG A 4 9.14 13.10 1.08
N CYS A 5 8.35 13.28 2.15
CA CYS A 5 8.26 12.30 3.23
C CYS A 5 7.58 11.01 2.75
N LEU A 6 6.48 11.11 2.00
CA LEU A 6 5.79 9.94 1.44
C LEU A 6 6.72 9.10 0.56
N ASP A 7 7.45 9.77 -0.34
CA ASP A 7 8.33 9.09 -1.28
C ASP A 7 9.52 8.43 -0.57
N ALA A 8 10.11 9.12 0.41
CA ALA A 8 11.17 8.55 1.25
C ALA A 8 10.69 7.29 2.01
N HIS A 9 9.49 7.34 2.62
CA HIS A 9 8.92 6.20 3.32
C HIS A 9 8.57 5.03 2.39
N SER A 10 8.06 5.32 1.19
CA SER A 10 7.86 4.30 0.17
C SER A 10 9.17 3.59 -0.18
N HIS A 11 10.24 4.34 -0.44
CA HIS A 11 11.53 3.77 -0.83
C HIS A 11 12.20 2.98 0.30
N LEU A 12 12.16 3.50 1.54
CA LEU A 12 12.68 2.77 2.70
C LEU A 12 11.91 1.49 2.94
N GLY A 13 10.57 1.53 2.84
CA GLY A 13 9.73 0.33 2.93
C GLY A 13 10.10 -0.71 1.89
N THR A 14 10.31 -0.29 0.64
CA THR A 14 10.71 -1.20 -0.46
C THR A 14 12.09 -1.81 -0.22
N LEU A 15 13.06 -1.00 0.25
CA LEU A 15 14.43 -1.46 0.50
C LEU A 15 14.50 -2.63 1.49
N VAL A 16 13.62 -2.64 2.49
CA VAL A 16 13.63 -3.67 3.56
C VAL A 16 12.47 -4.67 3.45
N PHE A 17 11.67 -4.60 2.38
CA PHE A 17 10.44 -5.37 2.24
C PHE A 17 10.68 -6.87 2.24
N ASP A 18 11.71 -7.32 1.54
CA ASP A 18 11.95 -8.75 1.32
C ASP A 18 12.58 -9.43 2.53
N ASP A 19 13.55 -8.79 3.17
CA ASP A 19 14.27 -9.36 4.30
C ASP A 19 13.52 -9.18 5.62
N TRP A 20 12.84 -8.04 5.79
CA TRP A 20 12.32 -7.60 7.09
C TRP A 20 10.92 -6.99 7.00
N PRO A 21 9.86 -7.79 6.74
CA PRO A 21 8.49 -7.28 6.59
C PRO A 21 7.99 -6.51 7.83
N HIS A 22 8.45 -6.88 9.03
CA HIS A 22 8.15 -6.14 10.28
C HIS A 22 8.79 -4.75 10.36
N HIS A 23 9.88 -4.50 9.64
CA HIS A 23 10.49 -3.18 9.53
C HIS A 23 9.87 -2.39 8.37
N ALA A 24 9.67 -3.04 7.23
CA ALA A 24 9.04 -2.45 6.05
C ALA A 24 7.66 -1.86 6.35
N ILE A 25 6.83 -2.60 7.09
CA ILE A 25 5.48 -2.16 7.43
C ILE A 25 5.47 -0.81 8.16
N ARG A 26 6.46 -0.54 9.01
CA ARG A 26 6.55 0.73 9.77
C ARG A 26 6.82 1.91 8.84
N HIS A 27 7.68 1.73 7.84
CA HIS A 27 7.94 2.78 6.85
C HIS A 27 6.69 3.08 6.04
N TYR A 28 6.03 2.05 5.50
CA TYR A 28 4.81 2.21 4.73
C TYR A 28 3.66 2.79 5.55
N GLU A 29 3.52 2.39 6.82
CA GLU A 29 2.49 2.90 7.73
C GLU A 29 2.66 4.40 7.98
N VAL A 30 3.89 4.88 8.22
CA VAL A 30 4.14 6.31 8.40
C VAL A 30 3.77 7.08 7.14
N GLY A 31 4.16 6.58 5.95
CA GLY A 31 3.76 7.17 4.68
C GLY A 31 2.24 7.19 4.49
N LEU A 32 1.56 6.07 4.78
CA LEU A 32 0.10 5.97 4.71
C LEU A 32 -0.57 7.02 5.61
N ARG A 33 -0.19 7.12 6.88
CA ARG A 33 -0.76 8.08 7.83
C ARG A 33 -0.55 9.54 7.40
N ILE A 34 0.62 9.87 6.87
CA ILE A 34 0.92 11.20 6.34
C ILE A 34 -0.02 11.55 5.18
N GLY A 35 -0.27 10.58 4.28
CA GLY A 35 -1.16 10.79 3.15
C GLY A 35 -2.62 10.88 3.55
N GLU A 36 -3.07 10.05 4.48
CA GLU A 36 -4.44 10.11 5.03
C GLU A 36 -4.72 11.47 5.69
N LEU A 37 -3.77 11.98 6.49
CA LEU A 37 -3.86 13.32 7.06
C LEU A 37 -3.94 14.42 5.99
N SER A 38 -3.27 14.23 4.85
CA SER A 38 -3.27 15.19 3.75
C SER A 38 -4.56 15.18 2.93
N LEU A 39 -5.23 14.03 2.83
CA LEU A 39 -6.53 13.90 2.15
C LEU A 39 -7.66 14.46 3.00
N GLY A 40 -7.57 14.29 4.33
CA GLY A 40 -8.61 14.66 5.28
C GLY A 40 -9.72 13.62 5.40
N ASP A 41 -10.45 13.67 6.51
CA ASP A 41 -11.40 12.63 6.94
C ASP A 41 -12.62 12.46 6.03
N HIS A 42 -12.88 13.41 5.13
CA HIS A 42 -14.04 13.44 4.24
C HIS A 42 -13.69 13.31 2.76
N PHE A 43 -12.50 12.81 2.44
CA PHE A 43 -12.12 12.60 1.05
C PHE A 43 -12.97 11.49 0.41
N THR A 44 -13.81 11.88 -0.55
CA THR A 44 -14.72 10.99 -1.30
C THR A 44 -14.34 10.87 -2.79
N GLY A 45 -13.15 11.34 -3.17
CA GLY A 45 -12.66 11.33 -4.55
C GLY A 45 -11.79 10.11 -4.90
N VAL A 46 -11.30 10.10 -6.14
CA VAL A 46 -10.31 9.14 -6.63
C VAL A 46 -8.92 9.79 -6.71
N LEU A 47 -7.89 8.96 -6.55
CA LEU A 47 -6.48 9.29 -6.71
C LEU A 47 -5.97 8.67 -8.01
N ALA A 48 -6.30 9.29 -9.14
CA ALA A 48 -5.86 8.81 -10.44
C ALA A 48 -4.32 8.76 -10.52
N TRP A 49 -3.79 7.63 -10.99
CA TRP A 49 -2.34 7.38 -11.14
C TRP A 49 -1.62 8.36 -12.07
N GLY A 50 -2.34 8.95 -13.03
CA GLY A 50 -1.83 9.97 -13.93
C GLY A 50 -1.31 11.22 -13.21
N PHE A 51 -1.87 11.55 -12.04
CA PHE A 51 -1.36 12.64 -11.21
C PHE A 51 -0.17 12.15 -10.38
N ILE A 52 1.03 12.57 -10.77
CA ILE A 52 2.30 12.10 -10.21
C ILE A 52 2.35 12.24 -8.67
N ASN A 53 1.74 13.29 -8.13
CA ASN A 53 1.71 13.55 -6.68
C ASN A 53 0.93 12.50 -5.88
N ASN A 54 0.06 11.71 -6.51
CA ASN A 54 -0.70 10.65 -5.84
C ASN A 54 0.15 9.37 -5.66
N ARG A 55 1.15 9.17 -6.50
CA ARG A 55 1.88 7.89 -6.59
C ARG A 55 2.59 7.52 -5.30
N PRO A 56 3.27 8.44 -4.58
CA PRO A 56 3.94 8.08 -3.33
C PRO A 56 2.97 7.54 -2.27
N PHE A 57 1.79 8.16 -2.14
CA PHE A 57 0.76 7.67 -1.22
C PHE A 57 0.23 6.29 -1.62
N LEU A 58 -0.13 6.11 -2.89
CA LEU A 58 -0.64 4.83 -3.36
C LEU A 58 0.41 3.71 -3.28
N ARG A 59 1.71 4.02 -3.43
CA ARG A 59 2.81 3.07 -3.21
C ARG A 59 2.95 2.71 -1.73
N CYS A 60 2.83 3.68 -0.82
CA CYS A 60 2.83 3.39 0.62
C CYS A 60 1.65 2.48 0.99
N MET A 61 0.45 2.76 0.48
CA MET A 61 -0.73 1.94 0.71
C MET A 61 -0.53 0.51 0.17
N HIS A 62 0.04 0.37 -1.03
CA HIS A 62 0.35 -0.93 -1.61
C HIS A 62 1.34 -1.72 -0.74
N GLY A 63 2.48 -1.13 -0.42
CA GLY A 63 3.51 -1.76 0.40
C GLY A 63 3.01 -2.14 1.79
N TYR A 64 2.17 -1.29 2.40
CA TYR A 64 1.52 -1.58 3.68
C TYR A 64 0.60 -2.81 3.57
N GLY A 65 -0.27 -2.87 2.56
CA GLY A 65 -1.15 -4.02 2.32
C GLY A 65 -0.38 -5.32 2.06
N LEU A 66 0.69 -5.26 1.27
CA LEU A 66 1.58 -6.41 1.04
C LEU A 66 2.27 -6.87 2.32
N CYS A 67 2.73 -5.95 3.17
CA CYS A 67 3.33 -6.29 4.46
C CYS A 67 2.31 -6.95 5.40
N LEU A 68 1.10 -6.40 5.48
CA LEU A 68 0.01 -7.00 6.26
C LEU A 68 -0.24 -8.44 5.81
N TRP A 69 -0.29 -8.69 4.50
CA TRP A 69 -0.44 -10.02 3.97
C TRP A 69 0.74 -10.95 4.32
N ARG A 70 1.99 -10.50 4.12
CA ARG A 70 3.21 -11.25 4.52
C ARG A 70 3.22 -11.61 6.00
N LEU A 71 2.67 -10.74 6.85
CA LEU A 71 2.58 -10.92 8.29
C LEU A 71 1.33 -11.70 8.75
N GLY A 72 0.54 -12.25 7.82
CA GLY A 72 -0.67 -13.02 8.14
C GLY A 72 -1.87 -12.19 8.63
N ARG A 73 -1.79 -10.85 8.52
CA ARG A 73 -2.86 -9.91 8.90
C ARG A 73 -3.85 -9.74 7.73
N PHE A 74 -4.49 -10.85 7.36
CA PHE A 74 -5.30 -10.95 6.13
C PHE A 74 -6.47 -9.97 6.07
N ASP A 75 -7.23 -9.84 7.17
CA ASP A 75 -8.43 -9.02 7.19
C ASP A 75 -8.07 -7.53 7.01
N GLU A 76 -6.97 -7.08 7.60
CA GLU A 76 -6.45 -5.71 7.43
C GLU A 76 -5.87 -5.49 6.03
N ALA A 77 -5.15 -6.48 5.48
CA ALA A 77 -4.64 -6.40 4.10
C ALA A 77 -5.78 -6.27 3.09
N ALA A 78 -6.87 -7.02 3.27
CA ALA A 78 -8.05 -6.94 2.41
C ALA A 78 -8.68 -5.53 2.45
N GLN A 79 -8.85 -4.95 3.65
CA GLN A 79 -9.39 -3.59 3.80
C GLN A 79 -8.55 -2.54 3.07
N ILE A 80 -7.21 -2.66 3.15
CA ILE A 80 -6.30 -1.76 2.43
C ILE A 80 -6.44 -1.93 0.91
N PHE A 81 -6.49 -3.16 0.41
CA PHE A 81 -6.65 -3.41 -1.03
C PHE A 81 -8.02 -2.98 -1.56
N GLU A 82 -9.10 -3.15 -0.79
CA GLU A 82 -10.42 -2.61 -1.14
C GLU A 82 -10.40 -1.08 -1.23
N LYS A 83 -9.78 -0.42 -0.25
CA LYS A 83 -9.59 1.04 -0.25
C LYS A 83 -8.76 1.48 -1.46
N MET A 84 -7.70 0.75 -1.83
CA MET A 84 -6.91 1.02 -3.02
C MET A 84 -7.72 0.91 -4.31
N LEU A 85 -8.56 -0.11 -4.46
CA LEU A 85 -9.39 -0.29 -5.65
C LEU A 85 -10.43 0.82 -5.79
N TRP A 86 -10.95 1.34 -4.67
CA TRP A 86 -11.84 2.49 -4.68
C TRP A 86 -11.09 3.80 -5.02
N LEU A 87 -9.93 4.04 -4.38
CA LEU A 87 -9.12 5.24 -4.61
C LEU A 87 -8.50 5.28 -6.01
N ASN A 88 -8.00 4.16 -6.52
CA ASN A 88 -7.34 4.05 -7.82
C ASN A 88 -8.02 2.95 -8.66
N PRO A 89 -9.17 3.23 -9.31
CA PRO A 89 -9.91 2.22 -10.07
C PRO A 89 -9.13 1.57 -11.22
N SER A 90 -8.15 2.28 -11.79
CA SER A 90 -7.25 1.71 -12.80
C SER A 90 -6.27 0.68 -12.21
N ASP A 91 -6.10 0.65 -10.89
CA ASP A 91 -5.30 -0.30 -10.11
C ASP A 91 -3.92 -0.56 -10.73
N ASN A 92 -3.16 0.52 -10.90
CA ASN A 92 -1.84 0.46 -11.51
C ASN A 92 -0.83 -0.37 -10.70
N GLN A 93 -1.15 -0.65 -9.44
CA GLN A 93 -0.36 -1.51 -8.55
C GLN A 93 -0.74 -2.99 -8.65
N GLY A 94 -1.89 -3.32 -9.26
CA GLY A 94 -2.31 -4.69 -9.51
C GLY A 94 -2.90 -5.40 -8.29
N VAL A 95 -3.46 -4.69 -7.30
CA VAL A 95 -4.04 -5.34 -6.11
C VAL A 95 -5.26 -6.20 -6.41
N ARG A 96 -5.94 -5.97 -7.55
CA ARG A 96 -7.05 -6.81 -8.05
C ARG A 96 -6.62 -8.27 -8.25
N PHE A 97 -5.35 -8.52 -8.53
CA PHE A 97 -4.82 -9.87 -8.73
C PHE A 97 -4.41 -10.55 -7.42
N LEU A 98 -4.38 -9.80 -6.31
CA LEU A 98 -3.91 -10.26 -5.01
C LEU A 98 -5.06 -10.43 -4.01
N ILE A 99 -6.08 -9.58 -4.10
CA ILE A 99 -7.11 -9.43 -3.07
C ILE A 99 -7.91 -10.71 -2.79
N ASP A 100 -8.18 -11.52 -3.81
CA ASP A 100 -8.90 -12.78 -3.64
C ASP A 100 -8.10 -13.80 -2.84
N GLU A 101 -6.78 -13.83 -3.00
CA GLU A 101 -5.90 -14.71 -2.20
C GLU A 101 -5.83 -14.24 -0.75
N VAL A 102 -5.73 -12.93 -0.54
CA VAL A 102 -5.79 -12.35 0.81
C VAL A 102 -7.11 -12.69 1.49
N LYS A 103 -8.24 -12.53 0.80
CA LYS A 103 -9.58 -12.86 1.33
C LYS A 103 -9.75 -14.35 1.63
N LYS A 104 -9.11 -15.22 0.84
CA LYS A 104 -9.05 -16.67 1.10
C LYS A 104 -8.04 -17.04 2.19
N LYS A 105 -7.32 -16.07 2.76
CA LYS A 105 -6.25 -16.25 3.75
C LYS A 105 -5.14 -17.19 3.26
N THR A 106 -4.88 -17.16 1.95
CA THR A 106 -3.75 -17.87 1.35
C THR A 106 -2.46 -17.26 1.87
N ALA A 107 -1.58 -18.06 2.47
CA ALA A 107 -0.30 -17.58 2.96
C ALA A 107 0.54 -16.98 1.83
N TRP A 108 1.31 -15.94 2.16
CA TRP A 108 2.26 -15.34 1.23
C TRP A 108 3.25 -16.40 0.73
N LYS A 109 3.51 -16.37 -0.58
CA LYS A 109 4.61 -17.10 -1.22
C LYS A 109 5.52 -16.05 -1.81
N ASP A 110 6.83 -16.25 -1.75
CA ASP A 110 7.76 -15.34 -2.42
C ASP A 110 7.42 -15.32 -3.90
N ARG A 111 6.86 -14.18 -4.33
CA ARG A 111 6.53 -13.92 -5.72
C ARG A 111 7.76 -13.24 -6.28
N GLU A 112 8.50 -13.96 -7.14
CA GLU A 112 9.58 -13.35 -7.89
C GLU A 112 9.02 -12.14 -8.63
N VAL A 113 9.66 -10.98 -8.41
CA VAL A 113 9.38 -9.77 -9.16
C VAL A 113 10.06 -9.97 -10.52
N GLU A 114 9.30 -10.34 -11.55
CA GLU A 114 9.76 -10.20 -12.95
C GLU A 114 9.92 -8.72 -13.33
#